data_AF-U1WZJ5-F1
#
_entry.id   AF-U1WZJ5-F1
#
_cell.length_a   1.000
_cell.length_b   1.000
_cell.length_c   1.000
_cell.angle_alpha   90.00
_cell.angle_beta   90.00
_cell.angle_gamma   90.00
#
_symmetry.space_group_name_H-M   'P 1'
#
loop_
_entity.id
_entity.type
_entity.pdbx_description
1 polymer ?
#
loop_
_entity_poly.entity_id
_entity_poly.type
_entity_poly.pdbx_seq_one_letter_code
_entity_poly.pdbx_strand_id
1 'polypeptide(L)'
;MHTLFKKVIWMLKKKLFRFGAGNWRKPRDPCGGVRQGHVSVSEDFLAIQQLADRGAKPWRLNPVETARKVGIEELGFDVADVFRFESYRLDYDSGLNRAQVKAQHGSCLFLIELYQPVRRGTTGIWAVESVTLLNE
;
A
#
# COMPACT_ATOMS: atom_id res chain seq x y z
N MET A 1 1.77 9.05 -52.73
CA MET A 1 0.34 8.69 -52.58
C MET A 1 0.13 7.30 -53.14
N HIS A 2 -0.43 6.40 -52.31
CA HIS A 2 -1.34 5.31 -52.71
C HIS A 2 -0.87 4.26 -53.74
N THR A 3 -1.06 2.95 -53.61
CA THR A 3 -1.49 2.01 -52.56
C THR A 3 -1.31 0.63 -53.19
N LEU A 4 -1.10 -0.42 -52.39
CA LEU A 4 -1.56 -1.80 -52.63
C LEU A 4 -1.25 -2.45 -54.00
N PHE A 5 -0.39 -3.48 -54.00
CA PHE A 5 -0.86 -4.78 -54.48
C PHE A 5 -0.13 -5.92 -53.75
N LYS A 6 -0.93 -6.64 -52.97
CA LYS A 6 -0.55 -7.78 -52.15
C LYS A 6 -0.31 -9.01 -53.02
N LYS A 7 0.42 -9.95 -52.39
CA LYS A 7 0.41 -11.41 -52.61
C LYS A 7 1.05 -11.87 -53.92
N VAL A 8 2.05 -12.75 -53.79
CA VAL A 8 2.00 -14.14 -54.27
C VAL A 8 3.37 -14.78 -53.99
N ILE A 9 3.34 -15.89 -53.24
CA ILE A 9 4.37 -16.95 -53.14
C ILE A 9 5.62 -16.65 -52.31
N TRP A 10 5.59 -17.08 -51.05
CA TRP A 10 6.60 -18.06 -50.60
C TRP A 10 6.02 -18.94 -49.48
N MET A 11 5.32 -20.00 -49.88
CA MET A 11 5.26 -21.21 -49.07
C MET A 11 6.62 -21.90 -49.19
N LEU A 12 7.34 -22.13 -48.09
CA LEU A 12 8.10 -23.36 -47.80
C LEU A 12 9.01 -23.16 -46.59
N LYS A 13 8.50 -23.48 -45.40
CA LYS A 13 9.20 -24.30 -44.39
C LYS A 13 8.24 -24.59 -43.23
N LYS A 14 7.41 -25.61 -43.43
CA LYS A 14 6.88 -26.41 -42.31
C LYS A 14 8.06 -27.21 -41.74
N LYS A 15 8.44 -26.96 -40.49
CA LYS A 15 8.93 -28.02 -39.60
C LYS A 15 8.85 -27.58 -38.14
N LEU A 16 7.89 -28.21 -37.46
CA LEU A 16 7.86 -28.55 -36.03
C LEU A 16 8.58 -27.59 -35.07
N PHE A 17 7.80 -26.75 -34.39
CA PHE A 17 7.94 -26.57 -32.94
C PHE A 17 6.54 -26.50 -32.33
N ARG A 18 5.97 -27.67 -32.07
CA ARG A 18 4.99 -27.84 -30.98
C ARG A 18 5.83 -27.98 -29.71
N PHE A 19 5.93 -26.91 -28.92
CA PHE A 19 6.34 -26.97 -27.53
C PHE A 19 5.39 -26.09 -26.72
N GLY A 20 5.04 -26.59 -25.54
CA GLY A 20 3.78 -26.40 -24.85
C GLY A 20 3.37 -24.96 -24.55
N ALA A 21 2.05 -24.79 -24.39
CA ALA A 21 1.49 -23.69 -23.62
C ALA A 21 1.98 -23.82 -22.17
N GLY A 22 3.18 -23.28 -21.92
CA GLY A 22 3.73 -23.13 -20.58
C GLY A 22 2.81 -22.19 -19.81
N ASN A 23 2.27 -22.70 -18.71
CA ASN A 23 1.56 -21.90 -17.73
C ASN A 23 2.55 -20.90 -17.12
N TRP A 24 2.64 -19.69 -17.69
CA TRP A 24 3.42 -18.59 -17.13
C TRP A 24 2.74 -18.12 -15.84
N ARG A 25 2.94 -18.86 -14.74
CA ARG A 25 2.67 -18.32 -13.41
C ARG A 25 3.67 -17.18 -13.24
N LYS A 26 3.19 -15.93 -13.26
CA LYS A 26 3.98 -14.80 -12.76
C LYS A 26 4.56 -15.23 -11.41
N PRO A 27 5.85 -14.96 -11.12
CA PRO A 27 6.36 -15.10 -9.76
C PRO A 27 5.35 -14.44 -8.83
N ARG A 28 4.87 -15.18 -7.82
CA ARG A 28 4.12 -14.56 -6.74
C ARG A 28 5.12 -13.62 -6.09
N ASP A 29 5.00 -12.33 -6.40
CA ASP A 29 5.69 -11.31 -5.65
C ASP A 29 5.19 -11.47 -4.21
N PRO A 30 6.04 -11.97 -3.27
CA PRO A 30 5.59 -12.26 -1.92
C PRO A 30 5.24 -10.98 -1.15
N CYS A 31 5.64 -9.82 -1.68
CA CYS A 31 5.25 -8.49 -1.21
C CYS A 31 4.15 -7.86 -2.10
N GLY A 32 3.71 -8.58 -3.13
CA GLY A 32 2.95 -8.05 -4.26
C GLY A 32 1.49 -7.83 -3.94
N GLY A 33 1.07 -6.57 -3.98
CA GLY A 33 -0.30 -6.15 -3.66
C GLY A 33 -0.31 -5.00 -2.66
N VAL A 34 0.71 -4.91 -1.82
CA VAL A 34 0.88 -3.80 -0.89
C VAL A 34 1.32 -2.54 -1.63
N ARG A 35 0.54 -1.46 -1.52
CA ARG A 35 0.87 -0.14 -2.07
C ARG A 35 2.00 0.49 -1.24
N GLN A 36 3.04 0.96 -1.94
CA GLN A 36 4.24 1.54 -1.34
C GLN A 36 4.41 3.01 -1.76
N GLY A 37 5.31 3.72 -1.06
CA GLY A 37 5.59 5.14 -1.25
C GLY A 37 4.64 6.03 -0.46
N HIS A 38 4.59 7.31 -0.82
CA HIS A 38 3.63 8.25 -0.24
C HIS A 38 2.21 7.87 -0.65
N VAL A 39 1.35 7.60 0.31
CA VAL A 39 -0.02 7.19 0.08
C VAL A 39 -0.93 8.39 0.25
N SER A 40 -1.39 8.96 -0.86
CA SER A 40 -2.46 9.96 -0.84
C SER A 40 -3.81 9.28 -0.62
N VAL A 41 -4.16 8.96 0.64
CA VAL A 41 -5.54 8.61 0.99
C VAL A 41 -6.32 9.92 1.06
N SER A 42 -7.25 10.12 0.12
CA SER A 42 -8.10 11.31 0.11
C SER A 42 -9.15 11.18 1.21
N GLU A 43 -8.89 11.77 2.37
CA GLU A 43 -9.76 11.72 3.53
C GLU A 43 -10.12 13.12 4.03
N ASP A 44 -11.36 13.29 4.50
CA ASP A 44 -11.74 14.47 5.27
C ASP A 44 -11.32 14.30 6.74
N PHE A 45 -10.07 14.65 7.03
CA PHE A 45 -9.50 14.49 8.37
C PHE A 45 -10.25 15.29 9.44
N LEU A 46 -10.83 16.44 9.10
CA LEU A 46 -11.59 17.23 10.06
C LEU A 46 -12.88 16.52 10.44
N ALA A 47 -13.63 16.00 9.46
CA ALA A 47 -14.82 15.21 9.72
C ALA A 47 -14.49 13.94 10.51
N ILE A 48 -13.40 13.24 10.17
CA ILE A 48 -12.95 12.05 10.90
C ILE A 48 -12.59 12.38 12.35
N GLN A 49 -11.90 13.50 12.60
CA GLN A 49 -11.58 13.95 13.95
C GLN A 49 -12.86 14.23 14.75
N GLN A 50 -13.85 14.92 14.16
CA GLN A 50 -15.12 15.19 14.83
C GLN A 50 -15.92 13.92 15.15
N LEU A 51 -15.78 12.87 14.34
CA LEU A 51 -16.36 11.56 14.63
C LEU A 51 -15.62 10.87 15.77
N ALA A 52 -14.29 10.87 15.76
CA ALA A 52 -13.44 10.32 16.82
C ALA A 52 -13.73 10.99 18.18
N ASP A 53 -13.89 12.31 18.20
CA ASP A 53 -14.24 13.08 19.39
C ASP A 53 -15.60 12.67 19.99
N ARG A 54 -16.52 12.21 19.13
CA ARG A 54 -17.84 11.69 19.53
C ARG A 54 -17.82 10.20 19.88
N GLY A 55 -16.64 9.59 19.93
CA GLY A 55 -16.45 8.15 20.19
C GLY A 55 -16.70 7.25 18.98
N ALA A 56 -17.00 7.81 17.79
CA ALA A 56 -17.12 7.04 16.56
C ALA A 56 -15.73 6.81 15.93
N LYS A 57 -15.46 5.62 15.39
CA LYS A 57 -14.13 5.24 14.86
C LYS A 57 -12.99 5.41 15.90
N PRO A 58 -13.11 4.86 17.12
CA PRO A 58 -12.08 5.02 18.17
C PRO A 58 -10.71 4.48 17.75
N TRP A 59 -10.67 3.56 16.78
CA TRP A 59 -9.45 3.04 16.15
C TRP A 59 -8.58 4.14 15.53
N ARG A 60 -9.15 5.29 15.13
CA ARG A 60 -8.38 6.43 14.60
C ARG A 60 -7.47 7.09 15.63
N LEU A 61 -7.72 6.89 16.92
CA LEU A 61 -6.90 7.45 18.01
C LEU A 61 -5.66 6.60 18.31
N ASN A 62 -5.58 5.40 17.74
CA ASN A 62 -4.45 4.49 17.90
C ASN A 62 -3.70 4.34 16.56
N PRO A 63 -2.37 4.56 16.53
CA PRO A 63 -1.62 4.50 15.27
C PRO A 63 -1.56 3.08 14.70
N VAL A 64 -1.47 2.05 15.54
CA VAL A 64 -1.43 0.64 15.09
C VAL A 64 -2.76 0.23 14.49
N GLU A 65 -3.87 0.54 15.16
CA GLU A 65 -5.21 0.21 14.65
C GLU A 65 -5.55 1.02 13.40
N THR A 66 -5.10 2.27 13.32
CA THR A 66 -5.21 3.07 12.09
C THR A 66 -4.43 2.45 10.94
N ALA A 67 -3.15 2.10 11.17
CA ALA A 67 -2.31 1.45 10.16
C ALA A 67 -2.93 0.12 9.69
N ARG A 68 -3.46 -0.68 10.61
CA ARG A 68 -4.15 -1.94 10.32
C ARG A 68 -5.40 -1.71 9.45
N LYS A 69 -6.31 -0.84 9.90
CA LYS A 69 -7.59 -0.55 9.22
C LYS A 69 -7.38 0.00 7.81
N VAL A 70 -6.61 1.07 7.70
CA VAL A 70 -6.31 1.70 6.40
C VAL A 70 -5.45 0.77 5.55
N GLY A 71 -4.50 0.07 6.15
CA GLY A 71 -3.66 -0.91 5.46
C GLY A 71 -4.46 -1.98 4.73
N ILE A 72 -5.45 -2.56 5.41
CA ILE A 72 -6.31 -3.60 4.85
C ILE A 72 -7.28 -3.02 3.81
N GLU A 73 -7.94 -1.90 4.14
CA GLU A 73 -9.00 -1.34 3.29
C GLU A 73 -8.45 -0.69 2.02
N GLU A 74 -7.28 -0.05 2.09
CA GLU A 74 -6.78 0.85 1.02
C GLU A 74 -5.42 0.45 0.44
N LEU A 75 -4.61 -0.30 1.19
CA LEU A 75 -3.19 -0.50 0.85
C LEU A 75 -2.84 -1.93 0.45
N GLY A 76 -3.79 -2.87 0.51
CA GLY A 76 -3.58 -4.24 0.06
C GLY A 76 -2.90 -5.15 1.09
N PHE A 77 -2.87 -4.75 2.37
CA PHE A 77 -2.54 -5.69 3.46
C PHE A 77 -3.69 -6.67 3.68
N ASP A 78 -3.38 -7.86 4.17
CA ASP A 78 -4.34 -8.89 4.51
C ASP A 78 -4.77 -8.79 5.98
N VAL A 79 -5.97 -9.30 6.28
CA VAL A 79 -6.49 -9.36 7.66
C VAL A 79 -5.62 -10.19 8.61
N ALA A 80 -4.81 -11.11 8.07
CA ALA A 80 -3.89 -11.96 8.82
C ALA A 80 -2.54 -11.28 9.10
N ASP A 81 -2.27 -10.13 8.48
CA ASP A 81 -1.01 -9.42 8.64
C ASP A 81 -0.84 -8.87 10.05
N VAL A 82 0.41 -8.82 10.49
CA VAL A 82 0.73 -8.43 11.86
C VAL A 82 1.29 -7.03 11.89
N PHE A 83 0.58 -6.14 12.61
CA PHE A 83 0.96 -4.75 12.82
C PHE A 83 1.51 -4.58 14.24
N ARG A 84 2.71 -4.00 14.36
CA ARG A 84 3.40 -3.75 15.63
C ARG A 84 3.85 -2.31 15.71
N PHE A 85 3.57 -1.67 16.82
CA PHE A 85 4.11 -0.35 17.12
C PHE A 85 5.64 -0.41 17.14
N GLU A 86 6.29 0.56 16.51
CA GLU A 86 7.75 0.69 16.52
C GLU A 86 8.19 1.90 17.35
N SER A 87 7.77 3.10 16.98
CA SER A 87 8.22 4.32 17.66
C SER A 87 7.27 5.50 17.49
N TYR A 88 7.41 6.49 18.37
CA TYR A 88 6.90 7.84 18.16
C TYR A 88 8.08 8.74 17.76
N ARG A 89 7.84 9.67 16.84
CA ARG A 89 8.79 10.71 16.47
C ARG A 89 8.09 12.06 16.53
N LEU A 90 8.73 13.05 17.14
CA LEU A 90 8.35 14.43 16.92
C LEU A 90 9.08 14.91 15.66
N ASP A 91 8.33 15.38 14.68
CA ASP A 91 8.93 16.07 13.54
C ASP A 91 9.14 17.53 13.92
N TYR A 92 10.39 17.92 14.13
CA TYR A 92 10.73 19.27 14.58
C TYR A 92 10.49 20.33 13.50
N ASP A 93 10.55 19.95 12.23
CA ASP A 93 10.38 20.88 11.11
C ASP A 93 8.91 21.18 10.86
N SER A 94 8.05 20.14 10.88
CA SER A 94 6.60 20.30 10.68
C SER A 94 5.83 20.56 11.99
N GLY A 95 6.45 20.28 13.15
CA GLY A 95 5.80 20.31 14.46
C GLY A 95 4.77 19.20 14.65
N LEU A 96 4.65 18.25 13.72
CA LEU A 96 3.66 17.18 13.74
C LEU A 96 4.13 16.00 14.59
N ASN A 97 3.16 15.35 15.26
CA ASN A 97 3.41 14.07 15.89
C ASN A 97 3.39 12.99 14.82
N ARG A 98 4.45 12.17 14.79
CA ARG A 98 4.59 11.03 13.90
C ARG A 98 4.65 9.73 14.69
N ALA A 99 4.19 8.65 14.07
CA ALA A 99 4.30 7.29 14.59
C ALA A 99 4.79 6.36 13.48
N GLN A 100 5.52 5.33 13.88
CA GLN A 100 6.00 4.28 13.01
C GLN A 100 5.41 2.94 13.45
N VAL A 101 4.89 2.20 12.48
CA VAL A 101 4.28 0.88 12.67
C VAL A 101 4.92 -0.09 11.70
N LYS A 102 5.42 -1.21 12.21
CA LYS A 102 5.90 -2.33 11.40
C LYS A 102 4.74 -3.23 11.01
N ALA A 103 4.62 -3.55 9.73
CA ALA A 103 3.63 -4.49 9.22
C ALA A 103 4.32 -5.68 8.55
N GLN A 104 3.95 -6.90 8.97
CA GLN A 104 4.41 -8.14 8.36
C GLN A 104 3.35 -8.66 7.41
N HIS A 105 3.68 -8.73 6.11
CA HIS A 105 2.84 -9.29 5.05
C HIS A 105 3.59 -10.44 4.37
N GLY A 106 3.14 -11.68 4.61
CA GLY A 106 3.89 -12.86 4.16
C GLY A 106 5.33 -12.85 4.69
N SER A 107 6.32 -12.90 3.80
CA SER A 107 7.75 -12.78 4.13
C SER A 107 8.29 -11.35 4.11
N CYS A 108 7.43 -10.35 3.89
CA CYS A 108 7.81 -8.96 3.71
C CYS A 108 7.51 -8.13 4.93
N LEU A 109 8.49 -7.33 5.35
CA LEU A 109 8.37 -6.37 6.43
C LEU A 109 8.27 -4.97 5.85
N PHE A 110 7.27 -4.21 6.31
CA PHE A 110 7.04 -2.83 5.91
C PHE A 110 7.11 -1.89 7.10
N LEU A 111 7.56 -0.66 6.85
CA LEU A 111 7.43 0.47 7.73
C LEU A 111 6.28 1.35 7.25
N ILE A 112 5.29 1.55 8.10
CA ILE A 112 4.18 2.47 7.86
C ILE A 112 4.42 3.70 8.71
N GLU A 113 4.53 4.85 8.07
CA GLU A 113 4.64 6.14 8.75
C GLU A 113 3.27 6.79 8.82
N LEU A 114 2.93 7.28 10.01
CA LEU A 114 1.69 7.97 10.30
C LEU A 114 1.98 9.34 10.90
N TYR A 115 1.02 10.25 10.75
CA TYR A 115 1.04 11.57 11.36
C TYR A 115 -0.34 11.96 11.89
N GLN A 116 -0.38 13.01 12.72
CA GLN A 116 -1.62 13.57 13.24
C GLN A 116 -2.01 14.86 12.48
N PRO A 117 -2.96 14.81 11.53
CA PRO A 117 -3.25 15.92 10.62
C PRO A 117 -4.02 17.10 11.24
N VAL A 118 -4.81 16.87 12.30
CA VAL A 118 -5.74 17.89 12.83
C VAL A 118 -5.30 18.45 14.18
N ARG A 119 -4.99 17.57 15.13
CA ARG A 119 -4.53 17.94 16.47
C ARG A 119 -3.50 16.94 16.96
N ARG A 120 -2.60 17.40 17.82
CA ARG A 120 -1.55 16.58 18.42
C ARG A 120 -2.01 15.97 19.75
N GLY A 121 -1.42 14.84 20.10
CA GLY A 121 -1.57 14.18 21.40
C GLY A 121 -2.54 13.00 21.37
N THR A 122 -2.91 12.53 22.56
CA THR A 122 -3.69 11.28 22.74
C THR A 122 -5.09 11.33 22.14
N THR A 123 -5.64 12.52 21.88
CA THR A 123 -6.96 12.70 21.26
C THR A 123 -6.88 13.00 19.76
N GLY A 124 -5.69 13.07 19.19
CA GLY A 124 -5.51 13.32 17.76
C GLY A 124 -5.69 12.05 16.94
N ILE A 125 -6.41 12.15 15.83
CA ILE A 125 -6.48 11.04 14.87
C ILE A 125 -5.14 10.82 14.19
N TRP A 126 -4.90 9.59 13.76
CA TRP A 126 -3.78 9.23 12.91
C TRP A 126 -4.21 9.08 11.45
N ALA A 127 -3.29 9.39 10.55
CA ALA A 127 -3.40 9.18 9.12
C ALA A 127 -2.12 8.53 8.60
N VAL A 128 -2.25 7.62 7.63
CA VAL A 128 -1.09 7.02 6.95
C VAL A 128 -0.51 8.03 5.97
N GLU A 129 0.81 8.19 5.98
CA GLU A 129 1.55 9.05 5.07
C GLU A 129 2.33 8.25 4.04
N SER A 130 3.05 7.23 4.49
CA SER A 130 3.92 6.43 3.63
C SER A 130 3.98 4.98 4.05
N VAL A 131 4.29 4.11 3.08
CA VAL A 131 4.61 2.70 3.30
C VAL A 131 5.93 2.38 2.59
N THR A 132 6.89 1.87 3.34
CA THR A 132 8.24 1.53 2.83
C THR A 132 8.53 0.07 3.08
N LEU A 133 8.97 -0.67 2.05
CA LEU A 133 9.47 -2.02 2.22
C LEU A 133 10.82 -1.99 2.95
N LEU A 134 10.98 -2.81 3.99
CA LEU A 134 12.19 -2.92 4.80
C LEU A 134 13.04 -4.15 4.48
N ASN A 135 12.55 -5.08 3.65
CA ASN A 135 13.34 -6.26 3.28
C ASN A 135 14.61 -5.83 2.52
N GLU A 136 15.76 -6.22 3.06
CA GLU A 136 17.09 -6.20 2.41
C GLU A 136 17.23 -7.35 1.40
#